data_AF-A0A8H7DQD9-F1
#
_entry.id   AF-A0A8H7DQD9-F1
#
_cell.length_a   1.000
_cell.length_b   1.000
_cell.length_c   1.000
_cell.angle_alpha   90.00
_cell.angle_beta   90.00
_cell.angle_gamma   90.00
#
_symmetry.space_group_name_H-M   'P 1'
#
loop_
_entity.id
_entity.type
_entity.pdbx_description
1 polymer ?
#
loop_
_entity_poly.entity_id
_entity_poly.type
_entity_poly.pdbx_seq_one_letter_code
_entity_poly.pdbx_strand_id
1 'polypeptide(L)'
;MPVALPELTQDRLQVLKVPDDPPNPANVAKAYILLNQASSRAIHYLDGRLISDDDICKVATYATQLITTRTGRPDIRDEVVAALRDTMPTLLQPVRNDITRVKTELAGARRDIRRNGRLIGLTWNGNSRPTDTATFEIVPFPNFEDPTTAPHNLPPLHSPQAIDELGPHHLRAYVRGYHPNLQAPGDRNECIKLVLTGIGAYGHVRE
;
A
#
# COMPACT_ATOMS: atom_id res chain seq x y z
N MET A 1 38.43 -20.49 -3.01
CA MET A 1 39.76 -20.88 -2.50
C MET A 1 40.72 -19.74 -2.75
N PRO A 2 41.66 -19.45 -1.83
CA PRO A 2 42.65 -18.40 -2.03
C PRO A 2 43.54 -18.71 -3.24
N VAL A 3 43.80 -17.72 -4.09
CA VAL A 3 44.66 -17.88 -5.27
C VAL A 3 46.12 -17.71 -4.85
N ALA A 4 46.93 -18.77 -4.96
CA ALA A 4 48.34 -18.75 -4.60
C ALA A 4 49.19 -18.03 -5.65
N LEU A 5 50.36 -17.54 -5.26
CA LEU A 5 51.33 -16.95 -6.18
C LEU A 5 51.90 -18.02 -7.13
N PRO A 6 52.17 -17.68 -8.41
CA PRO A 6 52.86 -18.57 -9.31
C PRO A 6 54.34 -18.69 -8.92
N GLU A 7 54.87 -19.91 -8.91
CA GLU A 7 56.30 -20.17 -8.74
C GLU A 7 57.03 -19.99 -10.08
N LEU A 8 57.86 -18.95 -10.16
CA LEU A 8 58.59 -18.60 -11.38
C LEU A 8 60.05 -19.05 -11.29
N THR A 9 60.62 -19.51 -12.41
CA THR A 9 62.00 -20.01 -12.47
C THR A 9 63.06 -18.93 -12.27
N GLN A 10 62.69 -17.64 -12.39
CA GLN A 10 63.57 -16.50 -12.16
C GLN A 10 63.00 -15.46 -11.19
N ASP A 11 63.84 -15.07 -10.22
CA ASP A 11 63.53 -14.10 -9.17
C ASP A 11 63.24 -12.68 -9.70
N ARG A 12 63.70 -12.35 -10.92
CA ARG A 12 63.58 -11.01 -11.52
C ARG A 12 62.17 -10.61 -12.00
N LEU A 13 61.19 -11.49 -11.81
CA LEU A 13 59.76 -11.23 -12.04
C LEU A 13 58.96 -11.10 -10.74
N GLN A 14 59.58 -11.26 -9.56
CA GLN A 14 58.87 -11.19 -8.28
C GLN A 14 58.53 -9.75 -7.89
N VAL A 15 57.45 -9.22 -8.46
CA VAL A 15 56.73 -8.03 -7.97
C VAL A 15 55.38 -8.45 -7.33
N LEU A 16 55.08 -9.75 -7.33
CA LEU A 16 53.81 -10.27 -6.83
C LEU A 16 53.80 -10.35 -5.31
N LYS A 17 52.70 -9.89 -4.74
CA LYS A 17 52.32 -10.15 -3.35
C LYS A 17 51.12 -11.09 -3.35
N VAL A 18 51.01 -11.90 -2.30
CA VAL A 18 49.82 -12.74 -2.07
C VAL A 18 48.58 -11.86 -2.26
N PRO A 19 47.65 -12.24 -3.15
CA PRO A 19 46.48 -11.44 -3.44
C PRO A 19 45.57 -11.38 -2.21
N ASP A 20 44.80 -10.30 -2.11
CA ASP A 20 43.78 -10.20 -1.07
C ASP A 20 42.74 -11.31 -1.26
N ASP A 21 42.10 -11.78 -0.18
CA ASP A 21 40.99 -12.73 -0.25
C ASP A 21 39.69 -12.03 0.20
N PRO A 22 38.77 -11.72 -0.74
CA PRO A 22 38.83 -11.98 -2.18
C PRO A 22 39.73 -11.00 -2.96
N PRO A 23 40.18 -11.39 -4.18
CA PRO A 23 40.97 -10.52 -5.03
C PRO A 23 40.28 -9.19 -5.35
N ASN A 24 40.92 -8.08 -4.97
CA ASN A 24 40.49 -6.74 -5.30
C ASN A 24 40.88 -6.35 -6.76
N PRO A 25 40.37 -5.22 -7.30
CA PRO A 25 40.73 -4.79 -8.66
C PRO A 25 42.23 -4.63 -8.88
N ALA A 26 42.97 -4.22 -7.84
CA ALA A 26 44.41 -4.03 -7.92
C ALA A 26 45.18 -5.36 -8.02
N ASN A 27 44.71 -6.44 -7.40
CA ASN A 27 45.31 -7.77 -7.57
C ASN A 27 45.18 -8.23 -9.04
N VAL A 28 44.01 -8.06 -9.66
CA VAL A 28 43.76 -8.42 -11.07
C VAL A 28 44.61 -7.57 -12.02
N ALA A 29 44.63 -6.25 -11.81
CA ALA A 29 45.41 -5.33 -12.65
C ALA A 29 46.91 -5.65 -12.60
N LYS A 30 47.46 -5.92 -11.41
CA LYS A 30 48.87 -6.31 -11.23
C LYS A 30 49.21 -7.62 -11.93
N ALA A 31 48.34 -8.63 -11.83
CA ALA A 31 48.54 -9.91 -12.51
C ALA A 31 48.54 -9.76 -14.04
N TYR A 32 47.65 -8.94 -14.58
CA TYR A 32 47.60 -8.65 -16.03
C TYR A 32 48.84 -7.87 -16.51
N ILE A 33 49.30 -6.88 -15.73
CA ILE A 33 50.54 -6.14 -16.03
C ILE A 33 51.74 -7.09 -16.03
N LEU A 34 51.81 -8.02 -15.07
CA LEU A 34 52.89 -9.00 -15.02
C LEU A 34 52.87 -9.94 -16.24
N LEU A 35 51.70 -10.41 -16.66
CA LEU A 35 51.56 -11.23 -17.87
C LEU A 35 52.13 -10.51 -19.10
N ASN A 36 51.79 -9.22 -19.28
CA ASN A 36 52.33 -8.42 -20.38
C ASN A 36 53.85 -8.28 -20.28
N GLN A 37 54.39 -8.03 -19.10
CA GLN A 37 55.84 -7.92 -18.90
C GLN A 37 56.58 -9.23 -19.20
N ALA A 38 56.03 -10.37 -18.77
CA ALA A 38 56.58 -11.69 -19.06
C ALA A 38 56.58 -11.97 -20.57
N SER A 39 55.46 -11.72 -21.24
CA SER A 39 55.30 -11.91 -22.69
C SER A 39 56.23 -11.00 -23.51
N SER A 40 56.32 -9.71 -23.18
CA SER A 40 57.21 -8.78 -23.90
C SER A 40 58.69 -9.17 -23.75
N ARG A 41 59.12 -9.57 -22.55
CA ARG A 41 60.51 -9.97 -22.31
C ARG A 41 60.87 -11.29 -23.00
N ALA A 42 59.92 -12.20 -23.18
CA ALA A 42 60.14 -13.42 -23.95
C ALA A 42 60.38 -13.14 -25.45
N ILE A 43 59.71 -12.12 -26.02
CA ILE A 43 59.86 -11.74 -27.43
C ILE A 43 61.21 -11.07 -27.73
N HIS A 44 61.74 -10.27 -26.80
CA HIS A 44 62.94 -9.47 -27.03
C HIS A 44 64.28 -10.24 -26.96
N TYR A 45 64.29 -11.51 -26.54
CA TYR A 45 65.50 -12.32 -26.39
C TYR A 45 65.37 -13.67 -27.09
N LEU A 46 65.45 -13.67 -28.42
CA LEU A 46 65.56 -14.90 -29.21
C LEU A 46 67.03 -15.39 -29.22
N ASP A 47 67.22 -16.67 -28.92
CA ASP A 47 68.48 -17.44 -28.73
C ASP A 47 69.16 -17.47 -27.33
N GLY A 48 68.48 -16.98 -26.28
CA GLY A 48 68.96 -17.11 -24.91
C GLY A 48 67.91 -16.70 -23.86
N ARG A 49 66.73 -17.32 -23.94
CA ARG A 49 65.53 -16.88 -23.20
C ARG A 49 65.77 -16.84 -21.68
N LEU A 50 65.61 -15.66 -21.08
CA LEU A 50 65.58 -15.48 -19.62
C LEU A 50 64.25 -15.96 -19.00
N ILE A 51 63.14 -15.93 -19.74
CA ILE A 51 61.83 -16.35 -19.25
C ILE A 51 61.39 -17.57 -20.05
N SER A 52 60.99 -18.64 -19.36
CA SER A 52 60.52 -19.86 -20.01
C SER A 52 59.07 -19.73 -20.45
N ASP A 53 58.67 -20.52 -21.45
CA ASP A 53 57.27 -20.59 -21.87
C ASP A 53 56.37 -21.11 -20.72
N ASP A 54 56.94 -21.92 -19.81
CA ASP A 54 56.28 -22.39 -18.58
C ASP A 54 55.98 -21.23 -17.61
N ASP A 55 56.90 -20.27 -17.45
CA ASP A 55 56.65 -19.09 -16.60
C ASP A 55 55.52 -18.22 -17.16
N ILE A 56 55.44 -18.07 -18.49
CA ILE A 56 54.35 -17.34 -19.16
C ILE A 56 53.01 -18.03 -18.88
N CYS A 57 52.96 -19.36 -19.05
CA CYS A 57 51.77 -20.16 -18.76
C CYS A 57 51.33 -20.01 -17.30
N LYS A 58 52.25 -20.11 -16.33
CA LYS A 58 51.94 -19.96 -14.90
C LYS A 58 51.34 -18.59 -14.58
N VAL A 59 51.91 -17.51 -15.13
CA VAL A 59 51.38 -16.15 -14.91
C VAL A 59 50.02 -15.96 -15.59
N ALA A 60 49.82 -16.51 -16.78
CA ALA A 60 48.54 -16.46 -17.49
C ALA A 60 47.43 -17.22 -16.74
N THR A 61 47.75 -18.40 -16.20
CA THR A 61 46.85 -19.19 -15.35
C THR A 61 46.51 -18.43 -14.08
N TYR A 62 47.49 -17.84 -13.40
CA TYR A 62 47.28 -17.02 -12.20
C TYR A 62 46.35 -15.82 -12.47
N ALA A 63 46.60 -15.07 -13.54
CA ALA A 63 45.75 -13.93 -13.92
C ALA A 63 44.30 -14.37 -14.21
N THR A 64 44.14 -15.48 -14.92
CA THR A 64 42.82 -16.06 -15.23
C THR A 64 42.09 -16.49 -13.96
N GLN A 65 42.78 -17.17 -13.04
CA GLN A 65 42.19 -17.59 -11.76
C GLN A 65 41.73 -16.40 -10.91
N LEU A 66 42.49 -15.30 -10.86
CA LEU A 66 42.07 -14.08 -10.15
C LEU A 66 40.83 -13.45 -10.80
N ILE A 67 40.79 -13.38 -12.13
CA ILE A 67 39.63 -12.87 -12.86
C ILE A 67 38.40 -13.72 -12.57
N THR A 68 38.48 -15.04 -12.75
CA THR A 68 37.38 -15.98 -12.51
C THR A 68 36.90 -15.98 -11.06
N THR A 69 37.82 -15.91 -10.09
CA THR A 69 37.47 -15.85 -8.66
C THR A 69 36.75 -14.55 -8.31
N ARG A 70 37.10 -13.45 -8.97
CA ARG A 70 36.46 -12.14 -8.78
C ARG A 70 35.11 -12.04 -9.49
N THR A 71 34.98 -12.57 -10.71
CA THR A 71 33.76 -12.50 -11.51
C THR A 71 32.74 -13.59 -11.17
N GLY A 72 33.18 -14.69 -10.57
CA GLY A 72 32.31 -15.79 -10.13
C GLY A 72 31.58 -15.55 -8.81
N ARG A 73 31.64 -14.34 -8.23
CA ARG A 73 30.88 -13.99 -7.03
C ARG A 73 29.62 -13.19 -7.41
N PRO A 74 28.47 -13.48 -6.78
CA PRO A 74 27.32 -12.59 -6.85
C PRO A 74 27.73 -11.17 -6.44
N ASP A 75 27.22 -10.15 -7.12
CA ASP A 75 27.40 -8.78 -6.65
C ASP A 75 26.81 -8.69 -5.24
N ILE A 76 27.54 -8.13 -4.28
CA ILE A 76 27.04 -7.90 -2.90
C ILE A 76 25.70 -7.14 -2.95
N ARG A 77 25.53 -6.30 -3.98
CA ARG A 77 24.26 -5.64 -4.28
C ARG A 77 23.11 -6.64 -4.51
N ASP A 78 23.35 -7.70 -5.27
CA ASP A 78 22.33 -8.69 -5.61
C ASP A 78 21.92 -9.52 -4.38
N GLU A 79 22.88 -9.90 -3.53
CA GLU A 79 22.61 -10.60 -2.27
C GLU A 79 21.79 -9.72 -1.30
N VAL A 80 22.17 -8.45 -1.16
CA VAL A 80 21.44 -7.49 -0.32
C VAL A 80 20.03 -7.25 -0.87
N VAL A 81 19.88 -7.10 -2.19
CA VAL A 81 18.56 -6.93 -2.84
C VAL A 81 17.70 -8.19 -2.68
N ALA A 82 18.26 -9.38 -2.78
CA ALA A 82 17.56 -10.63 -2.54
C ALA A 82 17.10 -10.74 -1.08
N ALA A 83 17.99 -10.49 -0.12
CA ALA A 83 17.65 -10.52 1.30
C ALA A 83 16.56 -9.49 1.66
N LEU A 84 16.63 -8.28 1.11
CA LEU A 84 15.57 -7.28 1.25
C LEU A 84 14.26 -7.75 0.62
N ARG A 85 14.29 -8.33 -0.58
CA ARG A 85 13.10 -8.85 -1.25
C ARG A 85 12.40 -9.93 -0.43
N ASP A 86 13.15 -10.78 0.25
CA ASP A 86 12.62 -11.91 1.01
C ASP A 86 12.11 -11.47 2.40
N THR A 87 12.75 -10.48 3.02
CA THR A 87 12.40 -10.02 4.38
C THR A 87 11.31 -8.95 4.38
N MET A 88 11.26 -8.08 3.36
CA MET A 88 10.34 -6.95 3.30
C MET A 88 8.86 -7.36 3.38
N PRO A 89 8.37 -8.44 2.72
CA PRO A 89 6.99 -8.86 2.84
C PRO A 89 6.58 -9.18 4.28
N THR A 90 7.45 -9.88 5.02
CA THR A 90 7.23 -10.25 6.42
C THR A 90 7.20 -9.02 7.32
N LEU A 91 8.12 -8.07 7.12
CA LEU A 91 8.17 -6.83 7.89
C LEU A 91 6.96 -5.92 7.62
N LEU A 92 6.44 -5.93 6.39
CA LEU A 92 5.27 -5.14 6.01
C LEU A 92 3.93 -5.81 6.38
N GLN A 93 3.93 -7.10 6.73
CA GLN A 93 2.70 -7.83 7.01
C GLN A 93 1.90 -7.25 8.20
N PRO A 94 2.52 -6.90 9.34
CA PRO A 94 1.79 -6.24 10.44
C PRO A 94 1.15 -4.93 10.01
N VAL A 95 1.87 -4.09 9.24
CA VAL A 95 1.35 -2.82 8.74
C VAL A 95 0.16 -3.03 7.81
N ARG A 96 0.19 -4.05 6.94
CA ARG A 96 -0.93 -4.40 6.06
C ARG A 96 -2.15 -4.87 6.87
N ASN A 97 -1.92 -5.64 7.92
CA ASN A 97 -2.98 -6.11 8.81
C ASN A 97 -3.60 -4.91 9.55
N ASP A 98 -2.79 -4.00 10.07
CA ASP A 98 -3.24 -2.80 10.78
C ASP A 98 -4.04 -1.87 9.86
N ILE A 99 -3.59 -1.63 8.62
CA ILE A 99 -4.35 -0.87 7.63
C ILE A 99 -5.72 -1.51 7.37
N THR A 100 -5.77 -2.84 7.27
CA THR A 100 -7.03 -3.57 7.05
C THR A 100 -7.96 -3.45 8.24
N ARG A 101 -7.41 -3.55 9.46
CA ARG A 101 -8.14 -3.38 10.70
C ARG A 101 -8.71 -1.97 10.84
N VAL A 102 -7.88 -0.95 10.65
CA VAL A 102 -8.29 0.47 10.72
C VAL A 102 -9.40 0.77 9.72
N LYS A 103 -9.32 0.25 8.48
CA LYS A 103 -10.38 0.41 7.49
C LYS A 103 -11.71 -0.20 7.96
N THR A 104 -11.65 -1.38 8.56
CA THR A 104 -12.83 -2.07 9.10
C THR A 104 -13.45 -1.30 10.27
N GLU A 105 -12.63 -0.89 11.24
CA GLU A 105 -13.08 -0.13 12.41
C GLU A 105 -13.65 1.24 12.01
N LEU A 106 -13.02 1.94 11.06
CA LEU A 106 -13.52 3.22 10.54
C LEU A 106 -14.88 3.06 9.82
N ALA A 107 -15.06 1.97 9.06
CA ALA A 107 -16.34 1.67 8.43
C ALA A 107 -17.44 1.40 9.48
N GLY A 108 -17.10 0.71 10.57
CA GLY A 108 -17.97 0.51 11.73
C GLY A 108 -18.34 1.82 12.40
N ALA A 109 -17.36 2.63 12.80
CA ALA A 109 -17.58 3.92 13.45
C ALA A 109 -18.45 4.86 12.61
N ARG A 110 -18.24 4.91 11.28
CA ARG A 110 -19.10 5.69 10.36
C ARG A 110 -20.54 5.21 10.37
N ARG A 111 -20.79 3.91 10.44
CA ARG A 111 -22.14 3.35 10.55
C ARG A 111 -22.78 3.74 11.89
N ASP A 112 -22.03 3.65 12.98
CA ASP A 112 -22.51 3.98 14.32
C ASP A 112 -22.84 5.47 14.45
N ILE A 113 -22.00 6.36 13.92
CA ILE A 113 -22.27 7.81 13.89
C ILE A 113 -23.58 8.11 13.16
N ARG A 114 -23.81 7.50 11.98
CA ARG A 114 -25.06 7.75 11.26
C ARG A 114 -26.29 7.17 11.98
N ARG A 115 -26.15 5.99 12.59
CA ARG A 115 -27.19 5.40 13.43
C ARG A 115 -27.53 6.32 14.61
N ASN A 116 -26.53 6.85 15.30
CA ASN A 116 -26.71 7.77 16.40
C ASN A 116 -27.38 9.07 15.94
N GLY A 117 -26.98 9.63 14.80
CA GLY A 117 -27.64 10.80 14.21
C GLY A 117 -29.14 10.59 13.99
N ARG A 118 -29.53 9.43 13.43
CA ARG A 118 -30.95 9.06 13.29
C ARG A 118 -31.65 8.95 14.65
N LEU A 119 -31.05 8.27 15.63
CA LEU A 119 -31.64 8.12 16.96
C LEU A 119 -31.84 9.48 17.65
N ILE A 120 -30.86 10.38 17.56
CA ILE A 120 -30.95 11.75 18.10
C ILE A 120 -32.14 12.49 17.47
N GLY A 121 -32.26 12.48 16.14
CA GLY A 121 -33.39 13.13 15.45
C GLY A 121 -34.74 12.55 15.85
N LEU A 122 -34.86 11.21 15.92
CA LEU A 122 -36.08 10.54 16.39
C LEU A 122 -36.44 10.93 17.82
N THR A 123 -35.47 10.94 18.74
CA THR A 123 -35.69 11.31 20.14
C THR A 123 -36.03 12.78 20.30
N TRP A 124 -35.37 13.66 19.55
CA TRP A 124 -35.69 15.09 19.54
C TRP A 124 -37.14 15.31 19.10
N ASN A 125 -37.50 14.80 17.92
CA ASN A 125 -38.84 14.97 17.36
C ASN A 125 -39.93 14.34 18.23
N GLY A 126 -39.65 13.20 18.86
CA GLY A 126 -40.58 12.54 19.77
C GLY A 126 -40.82 13.28 21.08
N ASN A 127 -39.84 14.09 21.51
CA ASN A 127 -39.96 14.95 22.70
C ASN A 127 -40.50 16.35 22.38
N SER A 128 -40.62 16.71 21.10
CA SER A 128 -41.23 17.98 20.69
C SER A 128 -42.70 18.04 21.12
N ARG A 129 -43.11 19.20 21.64
CA ARG A 129 -44.50 19.42 22.04
C ARG A 129 -45.40 19.44 20.79
N PRO A 130 -46.62 18.87 20.85
CA PRO A 130 -47.55 18.81 19.73
C PRO A 130 -48.20 20.16 19.44
N THR A 131 -47.40 21.09 18.93
CA THR A 131 -47.79 22.45 18.53
C THR A 131 -47.42 22.66 17.07
N ASP A 132 -48.16 23.53 16.36
CA ASP A 132 -47.88 23.83 14.96
C ASP A 132 -46.53 24.55 14.76
N THR A 133 -45.98 25.15 15.82
CA THR A 133 -44.68 25.81 15.86
C THR A 133 -43.53 24.88 16.29
N ALA A 134 -43.77 23.58 16.41
CA ALA A 134 -42.72 22.64 16.80
C ALA A 134 -41.61 22.57 15.74
N THR A 135 -40.38 22.58 16.20
CA THR A 135 -39.19 22.41 15.37
C THR A 135 -38.75 20.95 15.37
N PHE A 136 -38.59 20.38 14.19
CA PHE A 136 -38.11 19.03 13.99
C PHE A 136 -36.67 19.03 13.47
N GLU A 137 -35.91 18.05 13.95
CA GLU A 137 -34.63 17.66 13.38
C GLU A 137 -34.85 16.78 12.14
N ILE A 138 -33.91 16.88 11.20
CA ILE A 138 -33.90 16.01 10.02
C ILE A 138 -33.53 14.59 10.48
N VAL A 139 -34.38 13.63 10.13
CA VAL A 139 -34.16 12.22 10.45
C VAL A 139 -33.69 11.50 9.18
N PRO A 140 -32.44 11.02 9.10
CA PRO A 140 -31.99 10.17 8.00
C PRO A 140 -32.88 8.94 7.85
N PHE A 141 -33.04 8.40 6.65
CA PHE A 141 -33.79 7.17 6.39
C PHE A 141 -33.23 5.95 7.15
N PRO A 142 -33.94 4.80 7.21
CA PRO A 142 -33.46 3.59 7.88
C PRO A 142 -32.14 3.04 7.31
N ASN A 143 -31.83 3.31 6.05
CA ASN A 143 -30.55 3.02 5.41
C ASN A 143 -29.45 4.06 5.74
N PHE A 144 -29.75 5.03 6.60
CA PHE A 144 -28.91 6.13 7.07
C PHE A 144 -28.59 7.21 6.04
N GLU A 145 -29.30 7.26 4.92
CA GLU A 145 -29.18 8.33 3.94
C GLU A 145 -29.98 9.56 4.38
N ASP A 146 -29.44 10.75 4.14
CA ASP A 146 -30.13 12.00 4.41
C ASP A 146 -31.19 12.26 3.32
N PRO A 147 -32.47 12.40 3.68
CA PRO A 147 -33.53 12.61 2.70
C PRO A 147 -33.41 13.92 1.92
N THR A 148 -32.72 14.92 2.47
CA THR A 148 -32.63 16.28 1.91
C THR A 148 -31.44 16.50 1.00
N THR A 149 -30.53 15.52 0.94
CA THR A 149 -29.35 15.56 0.07
C THR A 149 -29.45 14.54 -1.05
N ALA A 150 -28.51 14.58 -2.00
CA ALA A 150 -28.44 13.57 -3.05
C ALA A 150 -28.29 12.16 -2.45
N PRO A 151 -28.99 11.14 -2.99
CA PRO A 151 -29.73 11.15 -4.25
C PRO A 151 -31.19 11.62 -4.16
N HIS A 152 -31.73 11.83 -2.95
CA HIS A 152 -33.17 12.02 -2.72
C HIS A 152 -33.64 13.46 -2.94
N ASN A 153 -32.87 14.43 -2.45
CA ASN A 153 -33.12 15.88 -2.59
C ASN A 153 -34.55 16.30 -2.20
N LEU A 154 -35.11 15.70 -1.14
CA LEU A 154 -36.46 16.00 -0.67
C LEU A 154 -36.48 17.30 0.17
N PRO A 155 -37.59 18.06 0.18
CA PRO A 155 -37.73 19.24 1.03
C PRO A 155 -37.62 18.87 2.52
N PRO A 156 -36.90 19.64 3.35
CA PRO A 156 -36.69 19.32 4.77
C PRO A 156 -38.00 19.34 5.58
N LEU A 157 -38.16 18.38 6.50
CA LEU A 157 -39.31 18.27 7.38
C LEU A 157 -39.03 18.92 8.74
N HIS A 158 -38.85 20.23 8.78
CA HIS A 158 -38.45 20.95 10.00
C HIS A 158 -39.62 21.30 10.94
N SER A 159 -40.87 20.99 10.56
CA SER A 159 -42.07 21.35 11.34
C SER A 159 -43.30 20.56 10.86
N PRO A 160 -44.40 20.53 11.64
CA PRO A 160 -45.68 20.00 11.17
C PRO A 160 -46.18 20.69 9.89
N GLN A 161 -46.09 22.03 9.84
CA GLN A 161 -46.50 22.82 8.68
C GLN A 161 -45.74 22.42 7.41
N ALA A 162 -44.43 22.19 7.50
CA ALA A 162 -43.62 21.75 6.36
C ALA A 162 -44.11 20.41 5.79
N ILE A 163 -44.61 19.50 6.63
CA ILE A 163 -45.19 18.22 6.20
C ILE A 163 -46.56 18.47 5.53
N ASP A 164 -47.38 19.34 6.12
CA ASP A 164 -48.69 19.71 5.60
C ASP A 164 -48.62 20.46 4.25
N GLU A 165 -47.51 21.13 3.96
CA GLU A 165 -47.28 21.84 2.70
C GLU A 165 -46.63 20.95 1.62
N LEU A 166 -46.21 19.72 1.96
CA LEU A 166 -45.62 18.82 0.97
C LEU A 166 -46.62 18.46 -0.14
N GLY A 167 -46.14 18.59 -1.38
CA GLY A 167 -46.81 18.05 -2.54
C GLY A 167 -46.91 16.51 -2.49
N PRO A 168 -47.94 15.90 -3.13
CA PRO A 168 -48.19 14.46 -3.05
C PRO A 168 -47.00 13.58 -3.46
N HIS A 169 -46.21 14.04 -4.44
CA HIS A 169 -45.01 13.33 -4.90
C HIS A 169 -43.95 13.21 -3.80
N HIS A 170 -43.60 14.32 -3.15
CA HIS A 170 -42.60 14.34 -2.07
C HIS A 170 -43.08 13.57 -0.84
N LEU A 171 -44.35 13.69 -0.50
CA LEU A 171 -44.93 12.97 0.63
C LEU A 171 -44.82 11.44 0.43
N ARG A 172 -45.16 10.94 -0.76
CA ARG A 172 -45.00 9.52 -1.10
C ARG A 172 -43.53 9.08 -1.22
N ALA A 173 -42.62 9.98 -1.60
CA ALA A 173 -41.19 9.71 -1.58
C ALA A 173 -40.69 9.52 -0.15
N TYR A 174 -41.11 10.38 0.78
CA TYR A 174 -40.82 10.21 2.21
C TYR A 174 -41.38 8.91 2.78
N VAL A 175 -42.62 8.54 2.44
CA VAL A 175 -43.20 7.25 2.87
C VAL A 175 -42.34 6.08 2.38
N ARG A 176 -41.96 6.05 1.09
CA ARG A 176 -41.10 5.00 0.54
C ARG A 176 -39.73 4.94 1.19
N GLY A 177 -39.15 6.10 1.53
CA GLY A 177 -37.84 6.16 2.18
C GLY A 177 -37.88 5.67 3.63
N TYR A 178 -38.87 6.08 4.42
CA TYR A 178 -39.00 5.63 5.81
C TYR A 178 -39.58 4.22 5.96
N HIS A 179 -40.40 3.78 5.00
CA HIS A 179 -41.10 2.49 5.02
C HIS A 179 -40.87 1.74 3.69
N PRO A 180 -39.65 1.23 3.43
CA PRO A 180 -39.27 0.65 2.13
C PRO A 180 -40.07 -0.60 1.75
N ASN A 181 -40.68 -1.28 2.73
CA ASN A 181 -41.49 -2.48 2.51
C ASN A 181 -42.99 -2.17 2.37
N LEU A 182 -43.38 -0.89 2.38
CA LEU A 182 -44.77 -0.45 2.34
C LEU A 182 -45.03 0.34 1.05
N GLN A 183 -46.09 -0.04 0.34
CA GLN A 183 -46.56 0.77 -0.78
C GLN A 183 -47.22 2.03 -0.24
N ALA A 184 -46.77 3.20 -0.69
CA ALA A 184 -47.30 4.48 -0.23
C ALA A 184 -48.82 4.54 -0.48
N PRO A 185 -49.63 4.82 0.56
CA PRO A 185 -51.09 4.87 0.41
C PRO A 185 -51.56 5.90 -0.62
N GLY A 186 -52.77 5.67 -1.11
CA GLY A 186 -53.48 6.66 -1.93
C GLY A 186 -53.83 7.92 -1.13
N ASP A 187 -54.26 7.70 0.11
CA ASP A 187 -54.73 8.73 1.03
C ASP A 187 -53.60 9.62 1.56
N ARG A 188 -53.83 10.93 1.55
CA ARG A 188 -52.84 11.92 1.97
C ARG A 188 -52.64 11.90 3.47
N ASN A 189 -53.72 11.80 4.24
CA ASN A 189 -53.64 11.84 5.70
C ASN A 189 -52.88 10.62 6.21
N GLU A 190 -53.15 9.44 5.65
CA GLU A 190 -52.39 8.23 5.95
C GLU A 190 -50.90 8.37 5.63
N CYS A 191 -50.56 8.99 4.49
CA CYS A 191 -49.16 9.30 4.18
C CYS A 191 -48.52 10.24 5.22
N ILE A 192 -49.23 11.27 5.68
CA ILE A 192 -48.74 12.16 6.75
C ILE A 192 -48.51 11.38 8.04
N LYS A 193 -49.46 10.53 8.46
CA LYS A 193 -49.32 9.69 9.65
C LYS A 193 -48.06 8.81 9.56
N LEU A 194 -47.81 8.21 8.40
CA LEU A 194 -46.61 7.42 8.13
C LEU A 194 -45.33 8.24 8.16
N VAL A 195 -45.33 9.46 7.62
CA VAL A 195 -44.15 10.35 7.64
C VAL A 195 -43.85 10.81 9.07
N LEU A 196 -44.84 11.28 9.81
CA LEU A 196 -44.69 11.67 11.23
C LEU A 196 -44.16 10.51 12.07
N THR A 197 -44.66 9.30 11.84
CA THR A 197 -44.15 8.07 12.46
C THR A 197 -42.69 7.79 12.06
N GLY A 198 -42.35 7.97 10.79
CA GLY A 198 -41.01 7.72 10.25
C GLY A 198 -39.92 8.65 10.83
N ILE A 199 -40.32 9.88 11.21
CA ILE A 199 -39.47 10.89 11.85
C ILE A 199 -39.59 10.92 13.38
N GLY A 200 -40.39 10.05 13.99
CA GLY A 200 -40.55 9.95 15.44
C GLY A 200 -41.48 10.99 16.08
N ALA A 201 -42.20 11.81 15.29
CA ALA A 201 -43.07 12.88 15.77
C ALA A 201 -44.49 12.36 16.13
N TYR A 202 -44.59 11.30 16.94
CA TYR A 202 -45.85 10.59 17.22
C TYR A 202 -46.96 11.46 17.81
N GLY A 203 -46.60 12.45 18.66
CA GLY A 203 -47.58 13.34 19.28
C GLY A 203 -48.30 14.28 18.32
N HIS A 204 -47.80 14.41 17.08
CA HIS A 204 -48.38 15.28 16.04
C HIS A 204 -49.33 14.53 15.09
N VAL A 205 -49.51 13.22 15.27
CA VAL A 205 -50.47 12.42 14.50
C VAL A 205 -51.88 12.81 14.94
N ARG A 206 -52.59 13.56 14.10
CA ARG A 206 -54.00 13.91 14.32
C ARG A 206 -54.89 12.70 14.00
N GLU A 207 -55.89 12.43 14.84
CA GLU A 207 -56.85 11.32 14.64
C GLU A 207 -57.71 11.55 13.39
#